data_AF-A0A508TET6-F1
#
_entry.id   AF-A0A508TET6-F1
#
_cell.length_a   1.000
_cell.length_b   1.000
_cell.length_c   1.000
_cell.angle_alpha   90.00
_cell.angle_beta   90.00
_cell.angle_gamma   90.00
#
_symmetry.space_group_name_H-M   'P 1'
#
loop_
_entity.id
_entity.type
_entity.pdbx_description
1 polymer ?
#
loop_
_entity_poly.entity_id
_entity_poly.type
_entity_poly.pdbx_seq_one_letter_code
_entity_poly.pdbx_strand_id
1 'polypeptide(L)'
;MTYRSQARPVAEAIQSCAKRAIAVQSEFSEKLIEANRHWLEQIQIESTEAWELFRKFNSTASVAEKITALQDWSKGVTARAAEDATYAIETARSLGTIELNLLARRTGATEETPRKAA
;
A
#
# COMPACT_ATOMS: atom_id res chain seq x y z
N MET A 1 28.65 -41.86 -5.18
CA MET A 1 28.20 -41.12 -3.98
C MET A 1 28.14 -39.60 -4.24
N THR A 2 27.47 -39.16 -5.30
CA THR A 2 27.44 -37.74 -5.72
C THR A 2 26.11 -37.04 -5.41
N TYR A 3 25.04 -37.81 -5.18
CA TYR A 3 23.68 -37.29 -4.95
C TYR A 3 23.55 -36.49 -3.63
N ARG A 4 24.32 -36.87 -2.59
CA ARG A 4 24.26 -36.22 -1.26
C ARG A 4 24.95 -34.85 -1.22
N SER A 5 25.87 -34.59 -2.16
CA SER A 5 26.68 -33.38 -2.21
C SER A 5 25.92 -32.18 -2.81
N GLN A 6 25.02 -32.42 -3.76
CA GLN A 6 24.18 -31.36 -4.36
C GLN A 6 22.90 -31.06 -3.57
N ALA A 7 22.45 -31.99 -2.70
CA ALA A 7 21.23 -31.79 -1.91
C ALA A 7 21.35 -30.64 -0.89
N ARG A 8 22.55 -30.40 -0.35
CA ARG A 8 22.81 -29.34 0.63
C ARG A 8 22.75 -27.91 0.04
N PRO A 9 23.44 -27.58 -1.06
CA PRO A 9 23.34 -26.25 -1.67
C PRO A 9 21.92 -25.96 -2.21
N VAL A 10 21.21 -26.98 -2.70
CA VAL A 10 19.80 -26.83 -3.11
C VAL A 10 18.91 -26.51 -1.90
N ALA A 11 19.07 -27.21 -0.79
CA ALA A 11 18.31 -26.94 0.44
C ALA A 11 18.61 -25.53 1.01
N GLU A 12 19.87 -25.10 1.00
CA GLU A 12 20.29 -23.76 1.42
C GLU A 12 19.70 -22.67 0.50
N ALA A 13 19.67 -22.90 -0.81
CA ALA A 13 19.04 -22.00 -1.77
C ALA A 13 17.53 -21.88 -1.57
N ILE A 14 16.84 -23.00 -1.35
CA ILE A 14 15.40 -23.04 -1.05
C ILE A 14 15.11 -22.30 0.26
N GLN A 15 15.86 -22.57 1.32
CA GLN A 15 15.69 -21.90 2.62
C GLN A 15 15.92 -20.40 2.50
N SER A 16 16.95 -19.99 1.76
CA SER A 16 17.24 -18.57 1.49
C SER A 16 16.10 -17.92 0.70
N CYS A 17 15.54 -18.61 -0.29
CA CYS A 17 14.37 -18.13 -1.03
C CYS A 17 13.13 -17.98 -0.14
N ALA A 18 12.85 -18.96 0.71
CA ALA A 18 11.71 -18.93 1.62
C ALA A 18 11.82 -17.76 2.63
N LYS A 19 12.99 -17.57 3.24
CA LYS A 19 13.23 -16.44 4.15
C LYS A 19 12.99 -15.09 3.49
N ARG A 20 13.43 -14.93 2.24
CA ARG A 20 13.20 -13.69 1.47
C ARG A 20 11.72 -13.49 1.13
N ALA A 21 11.03 -14.55 0.69
CA ALA A 21 9.61 -14.47 0.39
C ALA A 21 8.80 -14.05 1.64
N ILE A 22 9.15 -14.60 2.80
CA ILE A 22 8.53 -14.22 4.09
C ILE A 22 8.82 -12.75 4.42
N ALA A 23 10.05 -12.27 4.23
CA ALA A 23 10.40 -10.87 4.50
C ALA A 23 9.59 -9.90 3.61
N VAL A 24 9.53 -10.16 2.30
CA VAL A 24 8.73 -9.37 1.36
C VAL A 24 7.24 -9.42 1.72
N GLN A 25 6.73 -10.60 2.06
CA GLN A 25 5.34 -10.75 2.48
C GLN A 25 5.03 -9.94 3.75
N SER A 26 5.98 -9.88 4.70
CA SER A 26 5.86 -9.04 5.90
C SER A 26 5.78 -7.56 5.53
N GLU A 27 6.72 -7.07 4.73
CA GLU A 27 6.77 -5.67 4.29
C GLU A 27 5.49 -5.27 3.51
N PHE A 28 5.01 -6.16 2.65
CA PHE A 28 3.76 -5.96 1.91
C PHE A 28 2.56 -5.89 2.85
N SER A 29 2.47 -6.81 3.81
CA SER A 29 1.40 -6.84 4.80
C SER A 29 1.41 -5.60 5.70
N GLU A 30 2.59 -5.16 6.13
CA GLU A 30 2.75 -3.93 6.92
C GLU A 30 2.22 -2.72 6.17
N LYS A 31 2.55 -2.60 4.87
CA LYS A 31 2.04 -1.51 4.03
C LYS A 31 0.52 -1.56 3.84
N LEU A 32 -0.07 -2.76 3.70
CA LEU A 32 -1.53 -2.88 3.65
C LEU A 32 -2.20 -2.50 4.98
N ILE A 33 -1.59 -2.85 6.11
CA ILE A 33 -2.10 -2.46 7.44
C ILE A 33 -2.05 -0.93 7.60
N GLU A 34 -0.95 -0.30 7.20
CA GLU A 34 -0.80 1.15 7.22
C GLU A 34 -1.87 1.85 6.36
N ALA A 35 -2.07 1.36 5.13
CA ALA A 35 -3.10 1.88 4.23
C ALA A 35 -4.51 1.68 4.80
N ASN A 36 -4.82 0.51 5.35
CA ASN A 36 -6.12 0.25 5.98
C ASN A 36 -6.37 1.19 7.17
N ARG A 37 -5.35 1.46 7.99
CA ARG A 37 -5.48 2.40 9.11
C ARG A 37 -5.80 3.80 8.61
N HIS A 38 -5.09 4.27 7.59
CA HIS A 38 -5.35 5.58 6.97
C HIS A 38 -6.81 5.71 6.50
N TRP A 39 -7.32 4.72 5.76
CA TRP A 39 -8.71 4.76 5.28
C TRP A 39 -9.75 4.70 6.41
N LEU A 40 -9.48 3.96 7.48
CA LEU A 40 -10.36 3.96 8.65
C LEU A 40 -10.40 5.31 9.35
N GLU A 41 -9.26 5.98 9.48
CA GLU A 41 -9.18 7.34 10.02
C GLU A 41 -9.93 8.34 9.13
N GLN A 42 -9.79 8.25 7.81
CA GLN A 42 -10.54 9.10 6.88
C GLN A 42 -12.05 8.91 6.99
N ILE A 43 -12.55 7.67 7.06
CA ILE A 43 -13.98 7.40 7.24
C ILE A 43 -14.52 8.06 8.50
N GLN A 44 -13.75 8.09 9.59
CA GLN A 44 -14.15 8.75 10.83
C GLN A 44 -14.21 10.27 10.68
N ILE A 45 -13.22 10.87 10.01
CA ILE A 45 -13.17 12.31 9.72
C ILE A 45 -14.36 12.71 8.85
N GLU A 46 -14.57 12.02 7.73
CA GLU A 46 -15.66 12.30 6.80
C GLU A 46 -17.04 12.14 7.45
N SER A 47 -17.21 11.10 8.26
CA SER A 47 -18.45 10.88 9.02
C SER A 47 -18.72 12.01 10.01
N THR A 48 -17.67 12.48 10.70
CA THR A 48 -17.78 13.58 11.66
C THR A 48 -18.16 14.88 10.96
N GLU A 49 -17.52 15.20 9.84
CA GLU A 49 -17.82 16.41 9.08
C GLU A 49 -19.21 16.38 8.43
N ALA A 50 -19.63 15.24 7.90
CA ALA A 50 -20.98 15.06 7.39
C ALA A 50 -22.01 15.27 8.50
N TRP A 51 -21.73 14.77 9.71
CA TRP A 51 -22.58 15.01 10.87
C TRP A 51 -22.62 16.48 11.29
N GLU A 52 -21.49 17.19 11.22
CA GLU A 52 -21.46 18.63 11.46
C GLU A 52 -22.25 19.43 10.45
N LEU A 53 -22.13 19.10 9.16
CA LEU A 53 -22.93 19.71 8.12
C LEU A 53 -24.43 19.45 8.37
N PHE A 54 -24.81 18.20 8.63
CA PHE A 54 -26.19 17.84 8.92
C PHE A 54 -26.76 18.69 10.07
N ARG A 55 -26.00 18.82 11.16
CA ARG A 55 -26.39 19.64 12.30
C ARG A 55 -26.56 21.10 11.92
N LYS A 56 -25.55 21.71 11.29
CA LYS A 56 -25.58 23.13 10.87
C LYS A 56 -26.74 23.40 9.92
N PHE A 57 -26.96 22.53 8.94
CA PHE A 57 -28.03 22.66 7.97
C PHE A 57 -29.43 22.65 8.61
N ASN A 58 -29.62 21.84 9.64
CA ASN A 58 -30.90 21.73 10.35
C ASN A 58 -31.08 22.80 11.44
N SER A 59 -30.00 23.29 12.06
CA SER A 59 -30.10 24.32 13.11
C SER A 59 -30.26 25.75 12.59
N THR A 60 -29.91 25.99 11.32
CA THR A 60 -29.84 27.34 10.77
C THR A 60 -31.13 27.75 10.07
N ALA A 61 -31.65 28.95 10.37
CA ALA A 61 -32.88 29.48 9.78
C ALA A 61 -32.67 30.08 8.38
N SER A 62 -31.50 30.65 8.10
CA SER A 62 -31.19 31.31 6.83
C SER A 62 -30.79 30.33 5.74
N VAL A 63 -31.42 30.43 4.57
CA VAL A 63 -31.05 29.66 3.36
C VAL A 63 -29.62 30.01 2.90
N ALA A 64 -29.22 31.28 3.01
CA ALA A 64 -27.88 31.72 2.61
C ALA A 64 -26.79 31.03 3.46
N GLU A 65 -27.00 30.95 4.77
CA GLU A 65 -26.06 30.28 5.68
C GLU A 65 -26.00 28.76 5.43
N LYS A 66 -27.12 28.13 5.04
CA LYS A 66 -27.14 26.71 4.61
C LYS A 66 -26.32 26.49 3.35
N ILE A 67 -26.42 27.39 2.37
CA ILE A 67 -25.63 27.33 1.13
C ILE A 67 -24.15 27.45 1.47
N THR A 68 -23.76 28.40 2.32
CA THR A 68 -22.36 28.57 2.75
C THR A 68 -21.84 27.31 3.45
N ALA A 69 -22.62 26.72 4.36
CA ALA A 69 -22.23 25.49 5.05
C ALA A 69 -22.00 24.32 4.08
N LEU A 70 -22.85 24.18 3.05
CA LEU A 70 -22.67 23.17 2.00
C LEU A 70 -21.42 23.44 1.14
N GLN A 71 -21.17 24.71 0.79
CA GLN A 71 -20.00 25.09 0.00
C GLN A 71 -18.70 24.81 0.76
N ASP A 72 -18.65 25.16 2.05
CA ASP A 72 -17.46 24.92 2.88
C ASP A 72 -17.21 23.43 3.09
N TRP A 73 -18.26 22.65 3.34
CA TRP A 73 -18.14 21.19 3.40
C TRP A 73 -17.65 20.60 2.07
N SER A 74 -18.20 21.04 0.93
CA SER A 74 -17.80 20.56 -0.39
C SER A 74 -16.34 20.86 -0.72
N LYS A 75 -15.83 22.05 -0.33
CA LYS A 75 -14.41 22.38 -0.45
C LYS A 75 -13.54 21.44 0.40
N GLY A 76 -13.93 21.18 1.65
CA GLY A 76 -13.23 20.26 2.54
C GLY A 76 -13.14 18.85 1.97
N VAL A 77 -14.27 18.31 1.50
CA VAL A 77 -14.33 16.99 0.83
C VAL A 77 -13.43 16.94 -0.39
N THR A 78 -13.45 17.98 -1.23
CA THR A 78 -12.63 18.03 -2.45
C THR A 78 -11.14 18.06 -2.12
N ALA A 79 -10.74 18.84 -1.12
CA ALA A 79 -9.33 18.93 -0.70
C ALA A 79 -8.82 17.57 -0.20
N ARG A 80 -9.56 16.92 0.69
CA ARG A 80 -9.18 15.59 1.21
C ARG A 80 -9.20 14.52 0.13
N ALA A 81 -10.18 14.54 -0.79
CA ALA A 81 -10.21 13.58 -1.89
C ALA A 81 -8.94 13.67 -2.76
N ALA A 82 -8.34 14.86 -2.92
CA ALA A 82 -7.08 15.01 -3.62
C ALA A 82 -5.88 14.46 -2.82
N GLU A 83 -5.87 14.67 -1.50
CA GLU A 83 -4.87 14.10 -0.59
C GLU A 83 -4.95 12.56 -0.57
N ASP A 84 -6.15 12.01 -0.43
CA ASP A 84 -6.43 10.57 -0.42
C ASP A 84 -6.06 9.92 -1.76
N ALA A 85 -6.33 10.58 -2.89
CA ALA A 85 -5.89 10.11 -4.20
C ALA A 85 -4.36 10.07 -4.30
N THR A 86 -3.67 11.08 -3.76
CA THR A 86 -2.20 11.12 -3.71
C THR A 86 -1.67 9.97 -2.85
N TYR A 87 -2.26 9.77 -1.66
CA TYR A 87 -1.90 8.69 -0.76
C TYR A 87 -2.12 7.30 -1.39
N ALA A 88 -3.21 7.10 -2.12
CA ALA A 88 -3.50 5.87 -2.83
C ALA A 88 -2.44 5.57 -3.91
N ILE A 89 -2.03 6.59 -4.67
CA ILE A 89 -0.97 6.47 -5.70
C ILE A 89 0.37 6.12 -5.05
N GLU A 90 0.73 6.77 -3.94
CA GLU A 90 1.97 6.50 -3.21
C GLU A 90 1.98 5.09 -2.62
N THR A 91 0.85 4.65 -2.06
CA THR A 91 0.67 3.30 -1.55
C THR A 91 0.82 2.27 -2.66
N ALA A 92 0.15 2.47 -3.80
CA ALA A 92 0.27 1.59 -4.96
C ALA A 92 1.72 1.51 -5.48
N ARG A 93 2.43 2.65 -5.54
CA ARG A 93 3.85 2.70 -5.91
C ARG A 93 4.72 1.93 -4.93
N SER A 94 4.47 2.08 -3.63
CA SER A 94 5.22 1.38 -2.57
C SER A 94 5.01 -0.13 -2.67
N LEU A 95 3.76 -0.59 -2.82
CA LEU A 95 3.44 -2.01 -2.98
C LEU A 95 4.08 -2.59 -4.24
N GLY A 96 4.01 -1.89 -5.38
CA GLY A 96 4.66 -2.32 -6.62
C GLY A 96 6.18 -2.40 -6.50
N THR A 97 6.81 -1.50 -5.73
CA THR A 97 8.27 -1.57 -5.47
C THR A 97 8.65 -2.79 -4.64
N ILE A 98 7.83 -3.13 -3.63
CA ILE A 98 8.02 -4.33 -2.80
C ILE A 98 7.92 -5.60 -3.67
N GLU A 99 6.92 -5.67 -4.55
CA GLU A 99 6.76 -6.80 -5.48
C GLU A 99 7.90 -6.89 -6.52
N LEU A 100 8.32 -5.76 -7.10
CA LEU A 100 9.42 -5.74 -8.06
C LEU A 100 10.74 -6.17 -7.43
N ASN A 101 11.02 -5.82 -6.17
CA ASN A 101 12.20 -6.29 -5.44
C ASN A 101 12.22 -7.82 -5.27
N LEU A 102 11.05 -8.45 -5.17
CA LEU A 102 10.92 -9.92 -5.15
C LEU A 102 11.20 -10.54 -6.52
N LEU A 103 10.77 -9.90 -7.61
CA LEU A 103 10.91 -10.41 -8.97
C LEU A 103 12.29 -10.15 -9.59
N ALA A 104 12.84 -8.94 -9.46
CA ALA A 104 14.12 -8.54 -10.06
C ALA A 104 15.31 -9.35 -9.52
N ARG A 105 15.22 -9.87 -8.29
CA ARG A 105 16.24 -10.76 -7.71
C ARG A 105 16.08 -12.23 -8.08
N ARG A 106 14.97 -12.61 -8.70
CA ARG A 106 14.76 -13.96 -9.25
C ARG A 106 15.52 -14.16 -10.56
N THR A 107 15.63 -13.12 -11.38
CA THR A 107 16.27 -13.18 -12.70
C THR A 107 17.81 -13.18 -12.64
N GLY A 108 18.40 -12.51 -11.65
CA GLY A 108 19.85 -12.50 -11.43
C GLY A 108 20.47 -13.85 -11.02
N ALA A 109 19.66 -14.86 -10.70
CA ALA A 109 20.12 -16.21 -10.35
C ALA A 109 20.14 -17.19 -11.54
N THR A 110 19.66 -16.77 -12.72
CA THR A 110 19.52 -17.66 -13.90
C THR A 110 20.62 -17.45 -14.96
N GLU A 111 21.56 -16.52 -14.76
CA GLU A 111 22.58 -16.15 -15.76
C GLU A 111 24.03 -16.56 -15.44
N GLU A 112 24.28 -17.61 -14.66
CA GLU A 112 25.61 -18.25 -14.65
C GLU A 112 25.64 -19.48 -15.56
N THR A 113 25.66 -19.22 -16.87
CA THR A 113 26.08 -20.22 -17.87
C THR A 113 27.61 -20.31 -17.81
N PRO A 114 28.22 -21.49 -17.60
CA PRO A 114 29.67 -21.59 -17.47
C PRO A 114 30.34 -21.29 -18.81
N ARG A 115 31.17 -20.25 -18.78
CA ARG A 115 32.00 -19.80 -19.90
C ARG A 115 33.19 -20.75 -20.08
N LYS A 116 33.38 -21.18 -21.33
CA LYS A 116 34.59 -21.70 -21.99
C LYS A 116 34.88 -23.20 -21.87
N ALA A 117 34.59 -23.90 -22.96
CA ALA A 117 35.51 -24.87 -23.53
C ALA A 117 36.67 -24.11 -24.19
N ALA A 118 37.90 -24.48 -23.83
CA ALA A 118 39.13 -24.28 -24.61
C ALA A 118 40.01 -25.50 -24.35
#